data_AF-A0A353E4D2-F1
#
_entry.id   AF-A0A353E4D2-F1
#
_cell.length_a   1.000
_cell.length_b   1.000
_cell.length_c   1.000
_cell.angle_alpha   90.00
_cell.angle_beta   90.00
_cell.angle_gamma   90.00
#
_symmetry.space_group_name_H-M   'P 1'
#
loop_
_entity.id
_entity.type
_entity.pdbx_description
1 polymer ?
#
loop_
_entity_poly.entity_id
_entity_poly.type
_entity_poly.pdbx_seq_one_letter_code
_entity_poly.pdbx_strand_id
1 'polypeptide(L)'
;MQALYHHTGYGFYCIDIPVTSGLKALKEAGLMTEYNDLLIDFSKTAEVFMTNGLNFPKPEVNFEQSIIAPATQFLLEFYLQTKDKQYLKAAENMMPAVENPCGNQPDYRLNEIPIRHWDCYWFGKRQVFGDTFPHYWSTINANVYHYYALATGKEKYQKMAEQIVRNNLCNVFEDGTGSCAFVYPKRINGEKAHFADAFANDQDWALDAYLMINK
;
A
#
# COMPACT_ATOMS: atom_id res chain seq x y z
N MET A 1 -9.27 13.06 -9.26
CA MET A 1 -10.25 12.50 -8.29
C MET A 1 -11.68 12.60 -8.77
N GLN A 2 -12.24 13.77 -9.06
CA GLN A 2 -13.66 13.90 -9.47
C GLN A 2 -14.07 12.97 -10.63
N ALA A 3 -13.24 12.83 -11.67
CA ALA A 3 -13.50 11.89 -12.77
C ALA A 3 -13.55 10.41 -12.30
N LEU A 4 -12.67 10.02 -11.36
CA LEU A 4 -12.71 8.68 -10.77
C LEU A 4 -14.06 8.47 -10.07
N TYR A 5 -14.44 9.36 -9.16
CA TYR A 5 -15.70 9.25 -8.43
C TYR A 5 -16.93 9.25 -9.33
N HIS A 6 -16.91 10.03 -10.42
CA HIS A 6 -17.99 10.04 -11.40
C HIS A 6 -18.18 8.67 -12.07
N HIS A 7 -17.08 7.98 -12.38
CA HIS A 7 -17.13 6.71 -13.12
C HIS A 7 -17.24 5.47 -12.23
N THR A 8 -16.66 5.51 -11.03
CA THR A 8 -16.56 4.33 -10.16
C THR A 8 -17.43 4.42 -8.91
N GLY A 9 -18.00 5.60 -8.61
CA GLY A 9 -18.65 5.87 -7.34
C GLY A 9 -17.66 5.90 -6.17
N TYR A 10 -18.19 5.93 -4.94
CA TYR A 10 -17.42 6.09 -3.71
C TYR A 10 -16.90 4.77 -3.10
N GLY A 11 -17.41 3.63 -3.57
CA GLY A 11 -17.04 2.30 -3.07
C GLY A 11 -15.84 1.65 -3.76
N PHE A 12 -15.18 2.36 -4.67
CA PHE A 12 -14.03 1.84 -5.38
C PHE A 12 -12.79 1.79 -4.49
N TYR A 13 -12.28 0.57 -4.28
CA TYR A 13 -11.02 0.33 -3.58
C TYR A 13 -9.86 0.49 -4.55
N CYS A 14 -8.97 1.44 -4.30
CA CYS A 14 -7.74 1.59 -5.06
C CYS A 14 -6.54 1.92 -4.17
N ILE A 15 -5.36 1.58 -4.70
CA ILE A 15 -4.08 1.87 -4.07
C ILE A 15 -3.82 3.38 -4.17
N ASP A 16 -3.33 3.96 -3.08
CA ASP A 16 -2.79 5.32 -3.01
C ASP A 16 -3.77 6.44 -3.43
N ILE A 17 -4.99 6.43 -2.85
CA ILE A 17 -5.88 7.59 -2.93
C ILE A 17 -5.18 8.77 -2.22
N PRO A 18 -4.91 9.90 -2.90
CA PRO A 18 -4.02 10.96 -2.40
C PRO A 18 -4.74 11.89 -1.41
N VAL A 19 -5.14 11.37 -0.24
CA VAL A 19 -5.90 12.14 0.75
C VAL A 19 -5.05 13.29 1.29
N THR A 20 -3.90 12.99 1.88
CA THR A 20 -3.05 14.00 2.51
C THR A 20 -2.43 14.95 1.48
N SER A 21 -1.83 14.39 0.42
CA SER A 21 -1.15 15.17 -0.61
C SER A 21 -2.11 16.01 -1.45
N GLY A 22 -3.26 15.45 -1.84
CA GLY A 22 -4.27 16.15 -2.63
C GLY A 22 -4.92 17.32 -1.88
N LEU A 23 -5.34 17.09 -0.63
CA LEU A 23 -5.93 18.15 0.20
C LEU A 23 -4.91 19.24 0.53
N LYS A 24 -3.66 18.86 0.83
CA LYS A 24 -2.57 19.82 1.05
C LYS A 24 -2.34 20.70 -0.17
N ALA A 25 -2.24 20.11 -1.37
CA ALA A 25 -2.00 20.85 -2.60
C ALA A 25 -3.11 21.87 -2.91
N LEU A 26 -4.38 21.49 -2.75
CA LEU A 26 -5.52 22.40 -2.95
C LEU A 26 -5.49 23.56 -1.95
N LYS A 27 -5.17 23.27 -0.68
CA LYS A 27 -5.06 24.28 0.37
C LYS A 27 -3.92 25.25 0.11
N GLU A 28 -2.74 24.76 -0.29
CA GLU A 28 -1.57 25.59 -0.61
C GLU A 28 -1.81 26.47 -1.84
N ALA A 29 -2.61 26.00 -2.80
CA ALA A 29 -3.01 26.78 -3.97
C ALA A 29 -4.18 27.76 -3.69
N GLY A 30 -4.75 27.78 -2.48
CA GLY A 30 -5.89 28.62 -2.13
C GLY A 30 -7.24 28.17 -2.74
N LEU A 31 -7.31 26.95 -3.29
CA LEU A 31 -8.48 26.37 -3.95
C LEU A 31 -9.44 25.76 -2.92
N MET A 32 -10.02 26.60 -2.07
CA MET A 32 -10.80 26.16 -0.92
C MET A 32 -12.15 25.54 -1.27
N THR A 33 -12.75 25.89 -2.42
CA THR A 33 -13.99 25.25 -2.89
C THR A 33 -13.71 23.79 -3.25
N GLU A 34 -12.70 23.57 -4.09
CA GLU A 34 -12.26 22.24 -4.52
C GLU A 34 -11.74 21.40 -3.37
N TYR A 35 -11.04 22.02 -2.41
CA TYR A 35 -10.64 21.37 -1.16
C TYR A 35 -11.85 20.81 -0.41
N ASN A 36 -12.90 21.61 -0.22
CA ASN A 36 -14.09 21.21 0.51
C ASN A 36 -14.88 20.14 -0.26
N ASP A 37 -15.01 20.29 -1.58
CA ASP A 37 -15.67 19.29 -2.43
C ASP A 37 -14.95 17.94 -2.35
N LEU A 38 -13.61 17.94 -2.44
CA LEU A 38 -12.83 16.71 -2.34
C LEU A 38 -12.88 16.11 -0.92
N LEU A 39 -12.93 16.93 0.13
CA LEU A 39 -13.10 16.46 1.50
C LEU A 39 -14.44 15.75 1.69
N ILE A 40 -15.52 16.26 1.08
CA ILE A 40 -16.85 15.63 1.06
C ILE A 40 -16.82 14.31 0.29
N ASP A 41 -16.13 14.25 -0.84
CA ASP A 41 -15.97 13.00 -1.58
C ASP A 41 -15.20 11.95 -0.77
N PHE A 42 -14.11 12.35 -0.11
CA PHE A 42 -13.38 11.47 0.79
C PHE A 42 -14.22 11.00 1.99
N SER A 43 -15.08 11.85 2.56
CA SER A 43 -15.95 11.41 3.67
C SER A 43 -16.92 10.30 3.24
N LYS A 44 -17.43 10.37 2.02
CA LYS A 44 -18.33 9.33 1.47
C LYS A 44 -17.58 8.02 1.22
N THR A 45 -16.36 8.07 0.70
CA THR A 45 -15.51 6.87 0.59
C THR A 45 -15.19 6.28 1.97
N ALA A 46 -14.88 7.13 2.96
CA ALA A 46 -14.63 6.67 4.33
C ALA A 46 -15.85 5.94 4.92
N GLU A 47 -17.06 6.48 4.72
CA GLU A 47 -18.31 5.84 5.16
C GLU A 47 -18.49 4.45 4.54
N VAL A 48 -18.20 4.29 3.25
CA VAL A 48 -18.27 2.97 2.58
C VAL A 48 -17.23 2.00 3.17
N PHE A 49 -15.99 2.43 3.34
CA PHE A 49 -14.92 1.58 3.89
C PHE A 49 -15.21 1.17 5.34
N MET A 50 -15.72 2.09 6.16
CA MET A 50 -16.14 1.79 7.54
C MET A 50 -17.33 0.84 7.59
N THR A 51 -18.31 1.02 6.69
CA THR A 51 -19.51 0.16 6.60
C THR A 51 -19.14 -1.26 6.21
N ASN A 52 -18.25 -1.41 5.23
CA ASN A 52 -17.80 -2.72 4.78
C ASN A 52 -16.91 -3.40 5.83
N GLY A 53 -16.01 -2.64 6.46
CA GLY A 53 -15.02 -3.18 7.39
C GLY A 53 -14.15 -4.24 6.69
N LEU A 54 -14.12 -5.46 7.23
CA LEU A 54 -13.40 -6.59 6.61
C LEU A 54 -14.24 -7.35 5.56
N ASN A 55 -15.50 -6.96 5.34
CA ASN A 55 -16.39 -7.59 4.37
C ASN A 55 -16.27 -6.94 2.99
N PHE A 56 -15.08 -7.06 2.38
CA PHE A 56 -14.83 -6.51 1.05
C PHE A 56 -15.78 -7.13 -0.01
N PRO A 57 -16.39 -6.33 -0.91
CA PRO A 57 -17.36 -6.84 -1.88
C PRO A 57 -16.73 -7.84 -2.88
N LYS A 58 -17.18 -9.10 -2.83
CA LYS A 58 -16.68 -10.20 -3.69
C LYS A 58 -16.63 -9.92 -5.20
N PRO A 59 -17.64 -9.29 -5.84
CA PRO A 59 -17.59 -9.08 -7.29
C PRO A 59 -16.68 -7.92 -7.70
N GLU A 60 -16.22 -7.10 -6.76
CA GLU A 60 -15.40 -5.92 -7.04
C GLU A 60 -13.92 -6.20 -6.77
N VAL A 61 -13.60 -7.00 -5.74
CA VAL A 61 -12.22 -7.20 -5.31
C VAL A 61 -11.94 -8.66 -4.88
N ASN A 62 -10.76 -9.15 -5.25
CA ASN A 62 -10.19 -10.37 -4.66
C ASN A 62 -9.48 -10.00 -3.35
N PHE A 63 -9.59 -10.84 -2.33
CA PHE A 63 -8.94 -10.55 -1.04
C PHE A 63 -7.43 -10.74 -1.16
N GLU A 64 -6.69 -9.65 -1.01
CA GLU A 64 -5.23 -9.61 -0.98
C GLU A 64 -4.73 -8.40 -0.19
N GLN A 65 -3.43 -8.35 0.09
CA GLN A 65 -2.81 -7.25 0.84
C GLN A 65 -3.09 -5.87 0.20
N SER A 66 -3.07 -5.77 -1.14
CA SER A 66 -3.33 -4.55 -1.89
C SER A 66 -4.79 -4.08 -1.92
N ILE A 67 -5.69 -4.71 -1.15
CA ILE A 67 -7.06 -4.22 -0.91
C ILE A 67 -7.19 -3.66 0.49
N ILE A 68 -6.76 -4.44 1.50
CA ILE A 68 -6.92 -4.04 2.90
C ILE A 68 -5.94 -2.93 3.32
N ALA A 69 -4.69 -2.99 2.85
CA ALA A 69 -3.69 -2.00 3.23
C ALA A 69 -4.05 -0.60 2.70
N PRO A 70 -4.47 -0.41 1.41
CA PRO A 70 -4.93 0.90 0.95
C PRO A 70 -6.17 1.43 1.67
N ALA A 71 -7.15 0.59 1.96
CA ALA A 71 -8.35 1.02 2.70
C ALA A 71 -7.99 1.51 4.10
N THR A 72 -7.05 0.82 4.77
CA THR A 72 -6.54 1.20 6.08
C THR A 72 -5.73 2.50 6.00
N GLN A 73 -4.84 2.64 5.01
CA GLN A 73 -4.08 3.86 4.75
C GLN A 73 -5.03 5.06 4.57
N PHE A 74 -6.04 4.92 3.71
CA PHE A 74 -7.03 5.95 3.45
C PHE A 74 -7.70 6.46 4.73
N LEU A 75 -8.18 5.55 5.59
CA LEU A 75 -8.83 5.91 6.85
C LEU A 75 -7.90 6.62 7.83
N LEU A 76 -6.62 6.22 7.88
CA LEU A 76 -5.61 6.86 8.72
C LEU A 76 -5.28 8.27 8.23
N GLU A 77 -5.08 8.44 6.93
CA GLU A 77 -4.87 9.76 6.34
C GLU A 77 -6.08 10.67 6.58
N PHE A 78 -7.29 10.15 6.36
CA PHE A 78 -8.51 10.92 6.57
C PHE A 78 -8.73 11.29 8.03
N TYR A 79 -8.39 10.40 8.97
CA TYR A 79 -8.30 10.75 10.39
C TYR A 79 -7.32 11.89 10.63
N LEU A 80 -6.14 11.86 10.01
CA LEU A 80 -5.13 12.91 10.21
C LEU A 80 -5.61 14.28 9.73
N GLN A 81 -6.44 14.33 8.68
CA GLN A 81 -7.01 15.57 8.14
C GLN A 81 -8.21 16.09 8.95
N THR A 82 -9.07 15.20 9.45
CA THR A 82 -10.34 15.57 10.10
C THR A 82 -10.28 15.57 11.63
N LYS A 83 -9.36 14.78 12.19
CA LYS A 83 -9.27 14.41 13.62
C LYS A 83 -10.52 13.70 14.18
N ASP A 84 -11.41 13.21 13.33
CA ASP A 84 -12.57 12.45 13.75
C ASP A 84 -12.19 11.00 14.10
N LYS A 85 -12.33 10.67 15.39
CA LYS A 85 -11.86 9.41 15.99
C LYS A 85 -12.54 8.17 15.40
N GLN A 86 -13.68 8.29 14.73
CA GLN A 86 -14.32 7.13 14.10
C GLN A 86 -13.43 6.50 13.01
N TYR A 87 -12.70 7.31 12.25
CA TYR A 87 -11.84 6.83 11.18
C TYR A 87 -10.60 6.09 11.73
N LEU A 88 -10.00 6.61 12.79
CA LEU A 88 -8.91 5.91 13.48
C LEU A 88 -9.38 4.57 14.05
N LYS A 89 -10.54 4.55 14.72
CA LYS A 89 -11.12 3.31 15.27
C LYS A 89 -11.39 2.28 14.16
N ALA A 90 -11.89 2.71 13.02
CA ALA A 90 -12.12 1.83 11.88
C ALA A 90 -10.81 1.28 11.30
N ALA A 91 -9.78 2.12 11.13
CA ALA A 91 -8.46 1.67 10.71
C ALA A 91 -7.85 0.66 11.71
N GLU A 92 -7.95 0.92 13.02
CA GLU A 92 -7.46 0.01 14.06
C GLU A 92 -8.13 -1.37 14.01
N ASN A 93 -9.40 -1.45 13.62
CA ASN A 93 -10.09 -2.73 13.41
C ASN A 93 -9.54 -3.52 12.20
N MET A 94 -8.96 -2.83 11.21
CA MET A 94 -8.36 -3.45 10.02
C MET A 94 -6.89 -3.84 10.21
N MET A 95 -6.18 -3.18 11.14
CA MET A 95 -4.74 -3.40 11.40
C MET A 95 -4.34 -4.88 11.55
N PRO A 96 -5.04 -5.75 12.31
CA PRO A 96 -4.64 -7.15 12.42
C PRO A 96 -4.59 -7.87 11.06
N ALA A 97 -5.51 -7.54 10.16
CA ALA A 97 -5.55 -8.15 8.84
C ALA A 97 -4.56 -7.50 7.85
N VAL A 98 -4.10 -6.27 8.11
CA VAL A 98 -2.91 -5.69 7.43
C VAL A 98 -1.62 -6.37 7.89
N GLU A 99 -1.50 -6.68 9.18
CA GLU A 99 -0.30 -7.28 9.79
C GLU A 99 -0.15 -8.78 9.49
N ASN A 100 -1.26 -9.54 9.43
CA ASN A 100 -1.25 -10.99 9.27
C ASN A 100 -0.45 -11.55 8.07
N PRO A 101 -0.38 -10.89 6.89
CA PRO A 101 0.41 -11.39 5.77
C PRO A 101 1.92 -11.22 5.96
N CYS A 102 2.38 -10.44 6.94
CA CYS A 102 3.79 -10.14 7.15
C CYS A 102 4.50 -11.23 7.95
N GLY A 103 5.68 -11.62 7.49
CA GLY A 103 6.59 -12.50 8.22
C GLY A 103 7.59 -11.76 9.11
N ASN A 104 8.28 -12.48 10.00
CA ASN A 104 9.37 -11.96 10.85
C ASN A 104 10.69 -12.74 10.67
N GLN A 105 10.81 -13.45 9.54
CA GLN A 105 12.01 -14.23 9.22
C GLN A 105 13.21 -13.29 9.07
N PRO A 106 14.41 -13.69 9.52
CA PRO A 106 15.61 -12.84 9.52
C PRO A 106 16.25 -12.75 8.11
N ASP A 107 15.47 -12.37 7.11
CA ASP A 107 15.89 -12.15 5.72
C ASP A 107 15.25 -10.85 5.22
N TYR A 108 16.01 -9.99 4.53
CA TYR A 108 15.49 -8.73 4.02
C TYR A 108 14.38 -8.90 2.98
N ARG A 109 14.26 -10.07 2.35
CA ARG A 109 13.16 -10.38 1.45
C ARG A 109 11.86 -10.72 2.18
N LEU A 110 11.93 -11.13 3.44
CA LEU A 110 10.80 -11.69 4.19
C LEU A 110 10.40 -10.86 5.42
N ASN A 111 11.35 -10.21 6.09
CA ASN A 111 11.11 -9.52 7.34
C ASN A 111 10.17 -8.32 7.11
N GLU A 112 9.01 -8.33 7.77
CA GLU A 112 7.93 -7.35 7.60
C GLU A 112 7.32 -7.28 6.18
N ILE A 113 7.75 -8.15 5.25
CA ILE A 113 7.26 -8.13 3.88
C ILE A 113 5.97 -8.97 3.78
N PRO A 114 4.80 -8.37 3.47
CA PRO A 114 3.58 -9.12 3.27
C PRO A 114 3.65 -10.07 2.07
N ILE A 115 3.02 -11.24 2.22
CA ILE A 115 2.90 -12.25 1.15
C ILE A 115 2.23 -11.67 -0.10
N ARG A 116 2.88 -11.87 -1.24
CA ARG A 116 2.37 -11.65 -2.60
C ARG A 116 2.91 -12.74 -3.52
N HIS A 117 2.17 -13.18 -4.53
CA HIS A 117 2.55 -14.39 -5.27
C HIS A 117 2.07 -14.49 -6.74
N TRP A 118 1.78 -13.37 -7.39
CA TRP A 118 1.28 -13.37 -8.79
C TRP A 118 1.91 -12.29 -9.66
N ASP A 119 2.58 -11.30 -9.09
CA ASP A 119 2.97 -10.09 -9.81
C ASP A 119 3.96 -10.38 -10.96
N CYS A 120 4.90 -11.30 -10.77
CA CYS A 120 5.84 -11.67 -11.85
C CYS A 120 5.13 -12.29 -13.07
N TYR A 121 3.93 -12.88 -12.90
CA TYR A 121 3.15 -13.37 -14.03
C TYR A 121 2.63 -12.21 -14.89
N TRP A 122 2.12 -11.17 -14.25
CA TRP A 122 1.47 -10.03 -14.91
C TRP A 122 2.45 -8.97 -15.40
N PHE A 123 3.53 -8.73 -14.65
CA PHE A 123 4.43 -7.59 -14.86
C PHE A 123 5.85 -7.99 -15.26
N GLY A 124 6.24 -9.25 -15.01
CA GLY A 124 7.57 -9.75 -15.28
C GLY A 124 7.76 -10.29 -16.69
N LYS A 125 8.99 -10.22 -17.19
CA LYS A 125 9.39 -10.77 -18.49
C LYS A 125 9.15 -12.27 -18.58
N ARG A 126 9.38 -13.00 -17.48
CA ARG A 126 9.27 -14.47 -17.47
C ARG A 126 7.84 -14.98 -17.27
N GLN A 127 6.91 -14.11 -16.89
CA GLN A 127 5.49 -14.45 -16.72
C GLN A 127 5.27 -15.71 -15.87
N VAL A 128 5.80 -15.73 -14.64
CA VAL A 128 5.71 -16.88 -13.73
C VAL A 128 4.92 -16.49 -12.48
N PHE A 129 3.94 -17.31 -12.10
CA PHE A 129 3.28 -17.21 -10.78
C PHE A 129 4.19 -17.70 -9.65
N GLY A 130 3.92 -17.32 -8.41
CA GLY A 130 4.65 -17.77 -7.23
C GLY A 130 5.14 -16.60 -6.39
N ASP A 131 5.59 -16.92 -5.17
CA ASP A 131 5.90 -15.91 -4.15
C ASP A 131 6.91 -14.87 -4.64
N THR A 132 6.56 -13.59 -4.47
CA THR A 132 7.37 -12.44 -4.85
C THR A 132 7.81 -11.68 -3.60
N PHE A 133 9.06 -11.86 -3.20
CA PHE A 133 9.62 -11.35 -1.95
C PHE A 133 10.95 -10.60 -2.18
N PRO A 134 10.98 -9.27 -2.04
CA PRO A 134 9.84 -8.38 -1.95
C PRO A 134 9.22 -8.11 -3.34
N HIS A 135 7.91 -7.95 -3.36
CA HIS A 135 7.23 -7.17 -4.39
C HIS A 135 6.95 -5.77 -3.87
N TYR A 136 7.06 -4.75 -4.72
CA TYR A 136 7.06 -3.35 -4.29
C TYR A 136 5.77 -2.93 -3.58
N TRP A 137 4.59 -3.49 -3.91
CA TRP A 137 3.36 -3.21 -3.17
C TRP A 137 3.37 -3.63 -1.69
N SER A 138 4.39 -4.35 -1.25
CA SER A 138 4.67 -4.50 0.18
C SER A 138 4.82 -3.16 0.90
N THR A 139 5.27 -2.10 0.23
CA THR A 139 5.41 -0.76 0.82
C THR A 139 4.08 -0.12 1.20
N ILE A 140 2.93 -0.59 0.72
CA ILE A 140 1.63 -0.10 1.19
C ILE A 140 1.47 -0.40 2.69
N ASN A 141 1.97 -1.55 3.17
CA ASN A 141 1.99 -1.82 4.62
C ASN A 141 2.89 -0.82 5.36
N ALA A 142 4.00 -0.41 4.76
CA ALA A 142 4.86 0.62 5.31
C ALA A 142 4.10 1.96 5.44
N ASN A 143 3.34 2.34 4.41
CA ASN A 143 2.52 3.55 4.42
C ASN A 143 1.48 3.49 5.56
N VAL A 144 0.78 2.35 5.69
CA VAL A 144 -0.17 2.14 6.80
C VAL A 144 0.52 2.32 8.15
N TYR A 145 1.68 1.69 8.35
CA TYR A 145 2.40 1.78 9.62
C TYR A 145 2.92 3.20 9.90
N HIS A 146 3.40 3.91 8.87
CA HIS A 146 3.82 5.29 8.98
C HIS A 146 2.65 6.20 9.42
N TYR A 147 1.53 6.16 8.69
CA TYR A 147 0.36 6.95 9.05
C TYR A 147 -0.26 6.54 10.39
N TYR A 148 -0.18 5.26 10.76
CA TYR A 148 -0.62 4.80 12.08
C TYR A 148 0.28 5.32 13.21
N ALA A 149 1.60 5.38 12.99
CA ALA A 149 2.53 6.00 13.92
C ALA A 149 2.24 7.50 14.08
N LEU A 150 1.99 8.23 12.98
CA LEU A 150 1.59 9.64 13.03
C LEU A 150 0.25 9.85 13.75
N ALA A 151 -0.72 8.95 13.56
CA ALA A 151 -2.04 9.04 14.17
C ALA A 151 -2.03 8.76 15.68
N THR A 152 -1.10 7.91 16.16
CA THR A 152 -1.15 7.38 17.53
C THR A 152 0.08 7.69 18.39
N GLY A 153 1.18 8.15 17.80
CA GLY A 153 2.47 8.30 18.46
C GLY A 153 3.20 6.98 18.74
N LYS A 154 2.73 5.83 18.24
CA LYS A 154 3.35 4.52 18.48
C LYS A 154 4.57 4.31 17.57
N GLU A 155 5.73 4.78 18.03
CA GLU A 155 7.02 4.73 17.29
C GLU A 155 7.42 3.34 16.75
N LYS A 156 6.97 2.25 17.38
CA LYS A 156 7.24 0.90 16.88
C LYS A 156 6.80 0.71 15.41
N TYR A 157 5.68 1.33 15.02
CA TYR A 157 5.14 1.21 13.67
C TYR A 157 5.98 2.02 12.66
N GLN A 158 6.51 3.17 13.07
CA GLN A 158 7.44 3.91 12.23
C GLN A 158 8.69 3.08 11.91
N LYS A 159 9.25 2.39 12.91
CA LYS A 159 10.40 1.49 12.70
C LYS A 159 10.09 0.32 11.77
N MET A 160 8.87 -0.23 11.86
CA MET A 160 8.39 -1.27 10.93
C MET A 160 8.24 -0.72 9.51
N ALA A 161 7.69 0.48 9.35
CA ALA A 161 7.59 1.16 8.05
C ALA A 161 8.97 1.35 7.40
N GLU A 162 9.93 1.90 8.15
CA GLU A 162 11.32 2.08 7.72
C GLU A 162 11.99 0.75 7.32
N GLN A 163 11.70 -0.33 8.07
CA GLN A 163 12.21 -1.66 7.75
C GLN A 163 11.68 -2.18 6.40
N ILE A 164 10.37 -2.04 6.14
CA ILE A 164 9.75 -2.50 4.90
C ILE A 164 10.32 -1.77 3.68
N VAL A 165 10.37 -0.43 3.73
CA VAL A 165 10.89 0.34 2.59
C VAL A 165 12.38 0.10 2.37
N ARG A 166 13.18 -0.03 3.43
CA ARG A 166 14.60 -0.41 3.33
C ARG A 166 14.76 -1.78 2.67
N ASN A 167 13.94 -2.75 3.06
CA ASN A 167 13.98 -4.11 2.52
C ASN A 167 13.66 -4.15 1.02
N ASN A 168 12.79 -3.26 0.54
CA ASN A 168 12.48 -3.15 -0.90
C ASN A 168 13.61 -2.55 -1.75
N LEU A 169 14.61 -1.89 -1.15
CA LEU A 169 15.76 -1.36 -1.91
C LEU A 169 16.54 -2.44 -2.65
N CYS A 170 16.41 -3.71 -2.26
CA CYS A 170 17.06 -4.82 -2.97
C CYS A 170 16.55 -5.05 -4.41
N ASN A 171 15.45 -4.39 -4.81
CA ASN A 171 14.95 -4.39 -6.19
C ASN A 171 15.56 -3.28 -7.06
N VAL A 172 16.43 -2.44 -6.52
CA VAL A 172 17.19 -1.40 -7.23
C VAL A 172 18.68 -1.76 -7.15
N PHE A 173 19.35 -1.81 -8.30
CA PHE A 173 20.73 -2.27 -8.41
C PHE A 173 21.70 -1.09 -8.54
N GLU A 174 22.97 -1.34 -8.22
CA GLU A 174 24.05 -0.34 -8.19
C GLU A 174 24.29 0.34 -9.55
N ASP A 175 23.90 -0.30 -10.66
CA ASP A 175 23.99 0.26 -12.01
C ASP A 175 22.78 1.13 -12.41
N GLY A 176 21.84 1.33 -11.48
CA GLY A 176 20.61 2.10 -11.68
C GLY A 176 19.47 1.31 -12.33
N THR A 177 19.67 0.04 -12.67
CA THR A 177 18.57 -0.82 -13.12
C THR A 177 17.75 -1.34 -11.94
N GLY A 178 16.57 -1.89 -12.22
CA GLY A 178 15.70 -2.47 -11.20
C GLY A 178 14.93 -3.69 -11.69
N SER A 179 14.19 -4.31 -10.78
CA SER A 179 13.41 -5.53 -11.04
C SER A 179 12.00 -5.39 -10.46
N CYS A 180 10.98 -5.68 -11.28
CA CYS A 180 9.57 -5.61 -10.90
C CYS A 180 9.21 -6.59 -9.77
N ALA A 181 9.89 -7.75 -9.70
CA ALA A 181 9.66 -8.76 -8.68
C ALA A 181 10.87 -9.67 -8.47
N PHE A 182 11.15 -10.03 -7.22
CA PHE A 182 12.03 -11.16 -6.91
C PHE A 182 11.19 -12.42 -6.67
N VAL A 183 11.25 -13.38 -7.59
CA VAL A 183 10.58 -14.67 -7.47
C VAL A 183 11.35 -15.53 -6.48
N TYR A 184 10.78 -15.73 -5.29
CA TYR A 184 11.50 -16.22 -4.11
C TYR A 184 11.72 -17.73 -4.03
N PRO A 185 10.75 -18.60 -4.37
CA PRO A 185 10.91 -20.04 -4.17
C PRO A 185 12.07 -20.61 -4.99
N LYS A 186 12.67 -21.70 -4.52
CA LYS A 186 13.72 -22.42 -5.28
C LYS A 186 13.20 -22.94 -6.62
N ARG A 187 11.94 -23.39 -6.64
CA ARG A 187 11.25 -23.92 -7.82
C ARG A 187 9.77 -23.55 -7.78
N ILE A 188 9.16 -23.42 -8.95
CA ILE A 188 7.72 -23.26 -9.15
C ILE A 188 7.28 -24.33 -10.15
N ASN A 189 6.32 -25.19 -9.76
CA ASN A 189 5.84 -26.29 -10.61
C ASN A 189 6.96 -27.17 -11.18
N GLY A 190 8.04 -27.37 -10.41
CA GLY A 190 9.21 -28.15 -10.84
C GLY A 190 10.24 -27.35 -11.63
N GLU A 191 9.94 -26.16 -12.14
CA GLU A 191 10.88 -25.30 -12.85
C GLU A 191 11.76 -24.49 -11.90
N LYS A 192 13.01 -24.21 -12.30
CA LYS A 192 13.94 -23.42 -11.48
C LYS A 192 13.46 -21.97 -11.36
N ALA A 193 13.37 -21.49 -10.13
CA ALA A 193 13.03 -20.12 -9.80
C ALA A 193 14.16 -19.47 -9.00
N HIS A 194 13.85 -18.60 -8.04
CA HIS A 194 14.83 -17.87 -7.22
C HIS A 194 15.65 -16.87 -8.03
N PHE A 195 14.99 -15.83 -8.52
CA PHE A 195 15.60 -14.80 -9.37
C PHE A 195 14.90 -13.44 -9.24
N ALA A 196 15.64 -12.36 -9.48
CA ALA A 196 15.06 -11.07 -9.85
C ALA A 196 14.62 -11.12 -11.32
N ASP A 197 13.38 -10.71 -11.62
CA ASP A 197 12.93 -10.65 -13.01
C ASP A 197 13.74 -9.60 -13.79
N ALA A 198 13.83 -9.79 -15.10
CA ALA A 198 14.69 -8.95 -15.95
C ALA A 198 14.05 -7.61 -16.32
N PHE A 199 12.76 -7.41 -16.06
CA PHE A 199 12.09 -6.14 -16.31
C PHE A 199 12.12 -5.23 -15.09
N ALA A 200 12.60 -4.01 -15.29
CA ALA A 200 12.12 -2.85 -14.57
C ALA A 200 10.76 -2.45 -15.19
N ASN A 201 9.69 -2.51 -14.42
CA ASN A 201 8.34 -2.17 -14.87
C ASN A 201 7.73 -1.12 -13.93
N ASP A 202 7.36 -1.54 -12.73
CA ASP A 202 6.48 -0.83 -11.82
C ASP A 202 7.06 -0.73 -10.39
N GLN A 203 8.25 -1.26 -10.14
CA GLN A 203 8.86 -1.30 -8.80
C GLN A 203 9.24 0.05 -8.21
N ASP A 204 9.30 1.12 -9.01
CA ASP A 204 9.79 2.43 -8.55
C ASP A 204 8.87 3.07 -7.48
N TRP A 205 7.62 2.59 -7.34
CA TRP A 205 6.76 2.91 -6.19
C TRP A 205 7.40 2.57 -4.84
N ALA A 206 8.34 1.61 -4.78
CA ALA A 206 9.10 1.34 -3.58
C ALA A 206 10.00 2.52 -3.18
N LEU A 207 10.59 3.23 -4.16
CA LEU A 207 11.41 4.41 -3.91
C LEU A 207 10.55 5.61 -3.50
N ASP A 208 9.38 5.78 -4.12
CA ASP A 208 8.41 6.80 -3.71
C ASP A 208 8.02 6.63 -2.24
N ALA A 209 7.61 5.43 -1.84
CA ALA A 209 7.28 5.10 -0.45
C ALA A 209 8.49 5.29 0.48
N TYR A 210 9.70 4.88 0.06
CA TYR A 210 10.93 5.10 0.82
C TYR A 210 11.17 6.58 1.10
N LEU A 211 11.04 7.43 0.07
CA LEU A 211 11.22 8.87 0.19
C LEU A 211 10.12 9.52 1.02
N MET A 212 8.88 9.04 0.97
CA MET A 212 7.81 9.54 1.83
C MET A 212 8.09 9.24 3.31
N ILE A 213 8.52 8.02 3.62
CA ILE A 213 8.65 7.53 5.01
C ILE A 213 9.90 8.07 5.72
N ASN A 214 10.98 8.36 4.98
CA ASN A 214 12.27 8.78 5.53
C ASN A 214 12.55 10.30 5.42
N LYS A 215 11.53 11.12 5.11
CA LYS A 215 11.65 12.58 5.01
C LYS A 215 11.51 13.30 6.35
#